data_AF-A0A956FZU8-F1
#
_entry.id   AF-A0A956FZU8-F1
#
_cell.length_a   1.000
_cell.length_b   1.000
_cell.length_c   1.000
_cell.angle_alpha   90.00
_cell.angle_beta   90.00
_cell.angle_gamma   90.00
#
_symmetry.space_group_name_H-M   'P 1'
#
loop_
_entity.id
_entity.type
_entity.pdbx_description
1 polymer ?
#
loop_
_entity_poly.entity_id
_entity_poly.type
_entity_poly.pdbx_seq_one_letter_code
_entity_poly.pdbx_strand_id
1 'polypeptide(L)'
;MTEQSPRSALPRDAAALERLAAASRLSFAAPSEAHARLVVDDPEGPGIAGAALVVRRDDAIANAEFAGPGEHPCAVLEGLWVAEERRRRGVGRALFEAALAWARAENLRSLCVGVDVEARRGADGALAAWGCKRVTTLVHFVKELKGPAPPAIAVAARARPITEADADDLLRIRAYSDPTTPRVWHLVELRRLLDHLADAPPAAQTRAGFVVEGVGPHAIDGYVEVLQRSAEVAELRFIHGFRPYYGLRARELAVGAALLDACEAWARARGCARLLTADDVGHEHYSKGKKLLTAEHGFARVGYYEHLSIRAAPRPQPPSDPPAVIAAVEAYVDGRAPLSALIAALREPAPPVADLLDRRVRYYALPSTPPPVKPSLLARIKRRLRPPDTSARERAKADYTAAIARFARSAWATRWDPDALFEDDRRSANRRSLVAYRTPTAYVEDRARSCLLLRHTTLSITDSYVDELFQLLLTSPFLWRVRHVRISRGCLSLAALRRVLDPAVLPALTSLDLNGSGGDDWATSSPWESPTFISAMIGHEHLELIASSPHSQRLRYLGVAYNGLPLADAARILDSPHLCGLERLDAVPGNFEAGPGTGGNERAAAVARLARRFGE
;
A
#
# COMPACT_ATOMS: atom_id res chain seq x y z
N MET A 1 20.97 26.84 38.77
CA MET A 1 21.98 26.26 37.85
C MET A 1 21.24 25.45 36.81
N THR A 2 21.05 26.01 35.62
CA THR A 2 20.43 25.34 34.47
C THR A 2 21.56 24.91 33.53
N GLU A 3 21.79 23.60 33.43
CA GLU A 3 22.72 23.00 32.48
C GLU A 3 22.28 23.34 31.05
N GLN A 4 23.07 24.17 30.37
CA GLN A 4 22.99 24.36 28.94
C GLN A 4 23.58 23.11 28.26
N SER A 5 22.77 22.45 27.44
CA SER A 5 23.20 21.42 26.50
C SER A 5 24.39 21.94 25.67
N PRO A 6 25.49 21.17 25.52
CA PRO A 6 26.66 21.61 24.80
C PRO A 6 26.33 21.70 23.31
N ARG A 7 26.02 22.91 22.84
CA ARG A 7 26.04 23.24 21.42
C ARG A 7 27.50 23.15 20.96
N SER A 8 27.86 22.06 20.30
CA SER A 8 29.17 21.92 19.67
C SER A 8 29.34 23.02 18.61
N ALA A 9 30.21 23.98 18.86
CA ALA A 9 30.66 24.92 17.84
C ALA A 9 31.36 24.12 16.72
N LEU A 10 30.91 24.28 15.47
CA LEU A 10 31.53 23.64 14.31
C LEU A 10 32.77 24.46 13.89
N PRO A 11 33.98 23.85 13.80
CA PRO A 11 35.19 24.51 13.28
C PRO A 11 35.10 24.88 11.79
N ARG A 12 35.77 25.98 11.42
CA ARG A 12 35.66 26.77 10.17
C ARG A 12 36.71 26.46 9.07
N ASP A 13 37.09 25.21 8.80
CA ASP A 13 38.11 24.90 7.78
C ASP A 13 37.89 23.56 7.06
N ALA A 14 38.88 23.07 6.30
CA ALA A 14 38.90 21.84 5.49
C ALA A 14 38.29 20.60 6.19
N ALA A 15 38.26 20.57 7.53
CA ALA A 15 37.53 19.59 8.31
C ALA A 15 36.00 19.59 8.05
N ALA A 16 35.41 20.67 7.56
CA ALA A 16 34.01 20.75 7.15
C ALA A 16 33.76 20.03 5.82
N LEU A 17 34.68 20.16 4.85
CA LEU A 17 34.65 19.38 3.61
C LEU A 17 34.94 17.91 3.87
N GLU A 18 35.89 17.59 4.76
CA GLU A 18 36.11 16.20 5.17
C GLU A 18 34.93 15.64 5.96
N ARG A 19 34.22 16.45 6.75
CA ARG A 19 32.99 16.00 7.43
C ARG A 19 31.79 15.87 6.50
N LEU A 20 31.66 16.72 5.48
CA LEU A 20 30.69 16.53 4.40
C LEU A 20 31.04 15.31 3.55
N ALA A 21 32.32 15.09 3.27
CA ALA A 21 32.80 13.89 2.60
C ALA A 21 32.64 12.64 3.47
N ALA A 22 32.84 12.72 4.79
CA ALA A 22 32.62 11.62 5.72
C ALA A 22 31.12 11.35 5.92
N ALA A 23 30.28 12.39 5.99
CA ALA A 23 28.83 12.28 5.95
C ALA A 23 28.35 11.69 4.62
N SER A 24 29.00 12.02 3.50
CA SER A 24 28.74 11.39 2.19
C SER A 24 29.12 9.91 2.16
N ARG A 25 30.18 9.52 2.88
CA ARG A 25 30.59 8.10 3.05
C ARG A 25 29.65 7.33 3.98
N LEU A 26 28.97 8.02 4.91
CA LEU A 26 27.87 7.47 5.69
C LEU A 26 26.56 7.43 4.90
N SER A 27 26.51 8.17 3.79
CA SER A 27 25.34 8.28 2.95
C SER A 27 25.24 7.14 1.94
N PHE A 28 24.03 6.97 1.43
CA PHE A 28 23.50 5.79 0.77
C PHE A 28 24.17 5.41 -0.57
N ALA A 29 25.19 6.15 -1.02
CA ALA A 29 25.70 6.08 -2.37
C ALA A 29 26.72 4.95 -2.58
N ALA A 30 26.39 4.00 -3.45
CA ALA A 30 27.39 3.07 -3.98
C ALA A 30 28.49 3.86 -4.75
N PRO A 31 29.73 3.36 -4.85
CA PRO A 31 30.80 4.02 -5.60
C PRO A 31 30.47 4.32 -7.08
N SER A 32 29.43 3.69 -7.63
CA SER A 32 28.93 3.89 -8.98
C SER A 32 27.93 5.05 -9.14
N GLU A 33 27.52 5.71 -8.06
CA GLU A 33 26.53 6.80 -8.14
C GLU A 33 27.21 8.13 -8.49
N ALA A 34 26.71 8.77 -9.56
CA ALA A 34 27.09 10.13 -9.90
C ALA A 34 26.68 11.07 -8.77
N HIS A 35 27.65 11.84 -8.26
CA HIS A 35 27.42 12.82 -7.21
C HIS A 35 28.04 14.16 -7.58
N ALA A 36 27.36 15.23 -7.20
CA ALA A 36 27.88 16.59 -7.28
C ALA A 36 28.19 17.11 -5.88
N ARG A 37 29.39 17.66 -5.71
CA ARG A 37 29.79 18.43 -4.54
C ARG A 37 29.82 19.89 -4.93
N LEU A 38 28.91 20.66 -4.36
CA LEU A 38 28.76 22.09 -4.64
C LEU A 38 29.33 22.86 -3.46
N VAL A 39 30.14 23.87 -3.72
CA VAL A 39 30.81 24.67 -2.69
C VAL A 39 30.66 26.15 -3.07
N VAL A 40 30.45 27.00 -2.07
CA VAL A 40 30.49 28.45 -2.22
C VAL A 40 31.64 28.95 -1.35
N ASP A 41 32.65 29.54 -1.98
CA ASP A 41 33.76 30.17 -1.28
C ASP A 41 33.30 31.43 -0.54
N ASP A 42 33.98 31.76 0.56
CA ASP A 42 33.75 32.99 1.30
C ASP A 42 34.40 34.18 0.59
N PRO A 43 33.65 35.19 0.12
CA PRO A 43 34.24 36.35 -0.54
C PRO A 43 35.07 37.24 0.40
N GLU A 44 34.91 37.10 1.72
CA GLU A 44 35.61 37.92 2.73
C GLU A 44 36.82 37.20 3.36
N GLY A 45 37.17 35.97 2.94
CA GLY A 45 38.32 35.25 3.49
C GLY A 45 38.56 33.87 2.86
N PRO A 46 39.63 33.14 3.26
CA PRO A 46 40.02 31.87 2.66
C PRO A 46 39.12 30.67 3.06
N GLY A 47 37.85 30.90 3.40
CA GLY A 47 36.92 29.90 3.94
C GLY A 47 35.83 29.47 2.96
N ILE A 48 35.00 28.53 3.39
CA ILE A 48 33.81 28.08 2.66
C ILE A 48 32.57 28.66 3.33
N ALA A 49 31.78 29.43 2.56
CA ALA A 49 30.53 30.01 3.03
C ALA A 49 29.39 28.97 3.09
N GLY A 50 29.45 27.93 2.27
CA GLY A 50 28.51 26.82 2.31
C GLY A 50 28.88 25.69 1.35
N ALA A 51 28.23 24.55 1.54
CA ALA A 51 28.42 23.38 0.69
C ALA A 51 27.15 22.54 0.60
N ALA A 52 26.99 21.83 -0.51
CA ALA A 52 25.91 20.89 -0.75
C ALA A 52 26.43 19.60 -1.40
N LEU A 53 25.80 18.48 -1.03
CA LEU A 53 26.02 17.18 -1.64
C LEU A 53 24.73 16.73 -2.32
N VAL A 54 24.82 16.49 -3.62
CA VAL A 54 23.72 15.98 -4.43
C VAL A 54 24.10 14.63 -5.00
N VAL A 55 23.22 13.66 -4.88
CA VAL A 55 23.45 12.30 -5.38
C VAL A 55 22.36 11.95 -6.38
N ARG A 56 22.77 11.36 -7.51
CA ARG A 56 21.83 10.78 -8.47
C ARG A 56 21.35 9.45 -7.91
N ARG A 57 20.03 9.29 -7.85
CA ARG A 57 19.42 8.03 -7.45
C ARG A 57 18.60 7.47 -8.61
N ASP A 58 19.02 6.31 -9.08
CA ASP A 58 18.35 5.57 -10.15
C ASP A 58 17.43 4.45 -9.61
N ASP A 59 17.48 4.16 -8.30
CA ASP A 59 16.77 3.03 -7.68
C ASP A 59 15.33 3.37 -7.32
N ALA A 60 14.38 2.87 -8.11
CA ALA A 60 12.97 3.23 -7.92
C ALA A 60 12.41 2.96 -6.52
N ILE A 61 12.96 1.96 -5.80
CA ILE A 61 12.48 1.54 -4.48
C ILE A 61 12.94 2.50 -3.37
N ALA A 62 14.24 2.75 -3.21
CA ALA A 62 14.68 3.68 -2.17
C ALA A 62 14.12 5.09 -2.43
N ASN A 63 13.95 5.46 -3.70
CA ASN A 63 13.45 6.77 -4.07
C ASN A 63 11.93 6.90 -3.99
N ALA A 64 11.15 5.81 -3.94
CA ALA A 64 9.72 5.92 -3.65
C ALA A 64 9.48 6.65 -2.32
N GLU A 65 10.41 6.50 -1.37
CA GLU A 65 10.42 7.24 -0.11
C GLU A 65 10.72 8.74 -0.32
N PHE A 66 11.51 9.13 -1.31
CA PHE A 66 11.98 10.53 -1.48
C PHE A 66 11.16 11.35 -2.48
N ALA A 67 10.80 10.76 -3.62
CA ALA A 67 10.25 11.46 -4.78
C ALA A 67 8.78 11.09 -5.08
N GLY A 68 8.24 10.08 -4.40
CA GLY A 68 6.94 9.52 -4.70
C GLY A 68 6.91 8.70 -6.00
N PRO A 69 5.80 8.02 -6.30
CA PRO A 69 5.71 7.10 -7.44
C PRO A 69 5.91 7.80 -8.79
N GLY A 70 6.83 7.30 -9.62
CA GLY A 70 7.03 7.76 -11.00
C GLY A 70 7.94 8.98 -11.19
N GLU A 71 8.56 9.48 -10.12
CA GLU A 71 9.54 10.58 -10.18
C GLU A 71 10.99 10.13 -10.44
N HIS A 72 11.21 8.87 -10.81
CA HIS A 72 12.55 8.32 -11.07
C HIS A 72 12.98 8.45 -12.55
N PRO A 73 14.29 8.61 -12.82
CA PRO A 73 15.38 8.85 -11.85
C PRO A 73 15.30 10.27 -11.23
N CYS A 74 15.79 10.41 -10.00
CA CYS A 74 15.78 11.69 -9.26
C CYS A 74 17.15 12.05 -8.66
N ALA A 75 17.34 13.33 -8.34
CA ALA A 75 18.45 13.79 -7.52
C ALA A 75 18.03 13.84 -6.05
N VAL A 76 18.93 13.52 -5.12
CA VAL A 76 18.72 13.71 -3.68
C VAL A 76 19.78 14.65 -3.13
N LEU A 77 19.34 15.76 -2.54
CA LEU A 77 20.17 16.69 -1.77
C LEU A 77 20.33 16.12 -0.36
N GLU A 78 21.39 15.35 -0.16
CA GLU A 78 21.65 14.62 1.10
C GLU A 78 22.28 15.52 2.18
N GLY A 79 22.89 16.63 1.78
CA GLY A 79 23.45 17.60 2.71
C GLY A 79 23.41 19.01 2.12
N LEU A 80 22.96 19.97 2.92
CA LEU A 80 23.07 21.39 2.65
C LEU A 80 23.53 22.09 3.92
N TRP A 81 24.72 22.70 3.87
CA TRP A 81 25.31 23.41 4.98
C TRP A 81 25.69 24.83 4.58
N VAL A 82 25.44 25.78 5.48
CA VAL A 82 25.81 27.19 5.33
C VAL A 82 26.42 27.66 6.64
N ALA A 83 27.61 28.24 6.56
CA ALA A 83 28.31 28.85 7.69
C ALA A 83 27.38 29.85 8.39
N GLU A 84 27.38 29.87 9.73
CA GLU A 84 26.38 30.60 10.51
C GLU A 84 26.38 32.10 10.19
N GLU A 85 27.55 32.71 10.11
CA GLU A 85 27.79 34.10 9.71
C GLU A 85 27.37 34.43 8.26
N ARG A 86 27.21 33.42 7.41
CA ARG A 86 26.79 33.55 6.00
C ARG A 86 25.32 33.21 5.77
N ARG A 87 24.58 32.77 6.80
CA ARG A 87 23.13 32.52 6.71
C ARG A 87 22.39 33.82 6.38
N ARG A 88 21.27 33.70 5.66
CA ARG A 88 20.44 34.83 5.18
C ARG A 88 21.14 35.79 4.20
N ARG A 89 22.33 35.43 3.68
CA ARG A 89 23.01 36.17 2.60
C ARG A 89 22.83 35.53 1.21
N GLY A 90 21.86 34.62 1.05
CA GLY A 90 21.59 33.94 -0.21
C GLY A 90 22.42 32.68 -0.49
N VAL A 91 23.46 32.37 0.30
CA VAL A 91 24.34 31.21 0.05
C VAL A 91 23.59 29.87 -0.04
N GLY A 92 22.69 29.58 0.90
CA GLY A 92 21.91 28.34 0.87
C GLY A 92 20.98 28.24 -0.35
N ARG A 93 20.43 29.37 -0.80
CA ARG A 93 19.62 29.43 -2.02
C ARG A 93 20.46 29.18 -3.26
N ALA A 94 21.65 29.78 -3.34
CA ALA A 94 22.57 29.57 -4.47
C ALA A 94 23.00 28.10 -4.58
N LEU A 95 23.34 27.45 -3.46
CA LEU A 95 23.66 26.02 -3.43
C LEU A 95 22.47 25.15 -3.86
N PHE A 96 21.27 25.47 -3.39
CA PHE A 96 20.06 24.75 -3.78
C PHE A 96 19.73 24.92 -5.28
N GLU A 97 19.83 26.14 -5.80
CA GLU A 97 19.63 26.42 -7.23
C GLU A 97 20.69 25.73 -8.10
N ALA A 98 21.95 25.66 -7.64
CA ALA A 98 23.00 24.90 -8.29
C ALA A 98 22.74 23.38 -8.27
N ALA A 99 22.22 22.84 -7.16
CA ALA A 99 21.78 21.44 -7.07
C ALA A 99 20.65 21.14 -8.07
N LEU A 100 19.69 22.05 -8.18
CA LEU A 100 18.58 21.93 -9.12
C LEU A 100 19.04 22.06 -10.57
N ALA A 101 20.00 22.95 -10.85
CA ALA A 101 20.62 23.09 -12.16
C ALA A 101 21.41 21.83 -12.56
N TRP A 102 22.15 21.25 -11.61
CA TRP A 102 22.83 19.97 -11.82
C TRP A 102 21.83 18.85 -12.11
N ALA A 103 20.76 18.72 -11.32
CA ALA A 103 19.72 17.72 -11.55
C ALA A 103 19.09 17.85 -12.95
N ARG A 104 18.88 19.08 -13.43
CA ARG A 104 18.41 19.36 -14.81
C ARG A 104 19.42 18.94 -15.87
N ALA A 105 20.70 19.25 -15.66
CA ALA A 105 21.77 18.88 -16.60
C ALA A 105 21.91 17.36 -16.73
N GLU A 106 21.67 16.62 -15.65
CA GLU A 106 21.61 15.15 -15.61
C GLU A 106 20.29 14.56 -16.12
N ASN A 107 19.38 15.41 -16.63
CA ASN A 107 18.05 15.04 -17.10
C ASN A 107 17.20 14.29 -16.04
N LEU A 108 17.37 14.65 -14.77
CA LEU A 108 16.61 14.07 -13.65
C LEU A 108 15.27 14.78 -13.49
N ARG A 109 14.24 14.03 -13.06
CA ARG A 109 12.85 14.54 -13.03
C ARG A 109 12.59 15.47 -11.85
N SER A 110 13.17 15.14 -10.71
CA SER A 110 13.01 15.88 -9.46
C SER A 110 14.30 15.97 -8.66
N LEU A 111 14.34 16.96 -7.78
CA LEU A 111 15.31 17.09 -6.70
C LEU A 111 14.57 16.89 -5.38
N CYS A 112 14.97 15.87 -4.63
CA CYS A 112 14.45 15.55 -3.31
C CYS A 112 15.39 16.06 -2.23
N VAL A 113 14.82 16.43 -1.09
CA VAL A 113 15.56 16.96 0.07
C VAL A 113 15.04 16.27 1.31
N GLY A 114 15.94 15.63 2.07
CA GLY A 114 15.65 15.14 3.42
C GLY A 114 15.89 16.24 4.44
N VAL A 115 14.91 16.52 5.29
CA VAL A 115 15.00 17.57 6.33
C VAL A 115 14.73 16.96 7.69
N ASP A 116 15.67 17.09 8.62
CA ASP A 116 15.43 16.80 10.03
C ASP A 116 14.41 17.81 10.59
N VAL A 117 13.26 17.27 11.00
CA VAL A 117 12.13 18.01 11.55
C VAL A 117 12.47 18.68 12.88
N GLU A 118 13.43 18.19 13.65
CA GLU A 118 13.84 18.82 14.90
C GLU A 118 14.86 19.95 14.66
N ALA A 119 15.66 19.84 13.59
CA ALA A 119 16.53 20.91 13.11
C ALA A 119 15.76 22.06 12.40
N ARG A 120 14.42 21.98 12.35
CA ARG A 120 13.45 22.85 11.63
C ARG A 120 13.56 24.36 11.78
N ARG A 121 14.34 24.92 12.70
CA ARG A 121 14.37 26.37 12.94
C ARG A 121 15.04 27.10 11.76
N GLY A 122 14.28 27.30 10.68
CA GLY A 122 14.62 28.12 9.51
C GLY A 122 14.57 27.40 8.14
N ALA A 123 14.69 26.07 8.09
CA ALA A 123 14.82 25.34 6.83
C ALA A 123 13.48 25.16 6.09
N ASP A 124 12.39 24.79 6.77
CA ASP A 124 11.08 24.54 6.14
C ASP A 124 10.53 25.78 5.43
N GLY A 125 10.64 26.94 6.07
CA GLY A 125 10.22 28.21 5.47
C GLY A 125 11.02 28.52 4.21
N ALA A 126 12.31 28.21 4.19
CA ALA A 126 13.16 28.39 3.02
C ALA A 126 12.82 27.40 1.90
N LEU A 127 12.73 26.10 2.20
CA LEU A 127 12.46 25.05 1.20
C LEU A 127 11.05 25.18 0.61
N ALA A 128 10.04 25.49 1.43
CA ALA A 128 8.70 25.79 0.93
C ALA A 128 8.70 27.06 0.06
N ALA A 129 9.43 28.11 0.45
CA ALA A 129 9.57 29.32 -0.38
C ALA A 129 10.35 29.08 -1.68
N TRP A 130 11.20 28.05 -1.72
CA TRP A 130 11.89 27.60 -2.94
C TRP A 130 11.04 26.66 -3.81
N GLY A 131 9.82 26.34 -3.39
CA GLY A 131 8.85 25.56 -4.16
C GLY A 131 8.89 24.05 -3.89
N CYS A 132 9.63 23.60 -2.88
CA CYS A 132 9.60 22.20 -2.46
C CYS A 132 8.25 21.84 -1.86
N LYS A 133 7.74 20.65 -2.20
CA LYS A 133 6.50 20.09 -1.66
C LYS A 133 6.82 18.90 -0.79
N ARG A 134 6.14 18.77 0.35
CA ARG A 134 6.30 17.60 1.21
C ARG A 134 5.71 16.36 0.52
N VAL A 135 6.53 15.30 0.49
CA VAL A 135 6.19 13.99 -0.09
C VAL A 135 5.83 13.02 1.04
N THR A 136 6.74 12.80 1.99
CA THR A 136 6.52 11.91 3.14
C THR A 136 7.15 12.44 4.43
N THR A 137 6.77 11.86 5.56
CA THR A 137 7.39 12.06 6.87
C THR A 137 7.83 10.71 7.42
N LEU A 138 9.13 10.56 7.63
CA LEU A 138 9.73 9.38 8.25
C LEU A 138 10.00 9.61 9.74
N VAL A 139 9.98 8.53 10.50
CA VAL A 139 10.48 8.49 11.87
C VAL A 139 11.67 7.55 11.92
N HIS A 140 12.77 8.04 12.45
CA HIS A 140 13.96 7.23 12.63
C HIS A 140 14.00 6.68 14.05
N PHE A 141 14.37 5.41 14.14
CA PHE A 141 14.55 4.68 15.37
C PHE A 141 15.98 4.14 15.45
N VAL A 142 16.55 4.13 16.65
CA VAL A 142 17.85 3.52 16.96
C VAL A 142 17.70 2.52 18.08
N LYS A 143 18.38 1.39 17.98
CA LYS A 143 18.60 0.47 19.09
C LYS A 143 20.11 0.41 19.37
N GLU A 144 20.48 0.66 20.62
CA GLU A 144 21.85 0.39 21.09
C GLU A 144 22.01 -1.13 21.25
N LEU A 145 23.07 -1.69 20.66
CA LEU A 145 23.41 -3.10 20.71
C LEU A 145 24.43 -3.41 21.81
N LYS A 146 24.49 -2.58 22.86
CA LYS A 146 25.39 -2.80 23.99
C LYS A 146 24.83 -3.88 24.93
N GLY A 147 25.71 -4.72 25.47
CA GLY A 147 25.35 -5.81 26.38
C GLY A 147 24.98 -7.12 25.67
N PRO A 148 24.64 -8.18 26.43
CA PRO A 148 24.21 -9.45 25.86
C PRO A 148 22.94 -9.25 25.01
N ALA A 149 22.78 -10.07 23.97
CA ALA A 149 21.53 -10.10 23.22
C ALA A 149 20.37 -10.41 24.19
N PRO A 150 19.22 -9.72 24.06
CA PRO A 150 18.05 -10.12 24.82
C PRO A 150 17.74 -11.60 24.52
N PRO A 151 17.17 -12.35 25.49
CA PRO A 151 16.73 -13.70 25.22
C PRO A 151 15.79 -13.67 24.01
N ALA A 152 16.06 -14.53 23.02
CA ALA A 152 15.24 -14.63 21.83
C ALA A 152 13.77 -14.79 22.27
N ILE A 153 12.89 -13.97 21.69
CA ILE A 153 11.46 -14.12 21.98
C ILE A 153 11.08 -15.53 21.51
N ALA A 154 10.41 -16.31 22.35
CA ALA A 154 9.99 -17.65 21.99
C ALA A 154 8.91 -17.56 20.91
N VAL A 155 9.35 -17.46 19.66
CA VAL A 155 8.51 -17.30 18.48
C VAL A 155 8.39 -18.64 17.78
N ALA A 156 7.18 -18.96 17.32
CA ALA A 156 6.94 -20.17 16.53
C ALA A 156 7.62 -20.08 15.15
N ALA A 157 7.78 -18.86 14.63
CA ALA A 157 8.36 -18.60 13.33
C ALA A 157 9.89 -18.51 13.41
N ARG A 158 10.60 -19.09 12.44
CA ARG A 158 12.07 -19.01 12.36
C ARG A 158 12.48 -18.18 11.16
N ALA A 159 13.30 -17.16 11.41
CA ALA A 159 13.96 -16.41 10.37
C ALA A 159 15.21 -17.17 9.88
N ARG A 160 15.44 -17.17 8.57
CA ARG A 160 16.64 -17.72 7.94
C ARG A 160 17.17 -16.77 6.86
N PRO A 161 18.46 -16.87 6.48
CA PRO A 161 18.99 -16.09 5.35
C PRO A 161 18.21 -16.35 4.05
N ILE A 162 18.11 -15.31 3.22
CA ILE A 162 17.57 -15.40 1.87
C ILE A 162 18.48 -16.25 0.99
N THR A 163 17.86 -17.05 0.13
CA THR A 163 18.50 -17.89 -0.89
C THR A 163 17.90 -17.61 -2.27
N GLU A 164 18.53 -18.10 -3.34
CA GLU A 164 17.99 -17.95 -4.70
C GLU A 164 16.62 -18.63 -4.87
N ALA A 165 16.35 -19.70 -4.12
CA ALA A 165 15.05 -20.37 -4.13
C ALA A 165 13.90 -19.49 -3.62
N ASP A 166 14.21 -18.45 -2.85
CA ASP A 166 13.22 -17.51 -2.30
C ASP A 166 12.83 -16.41 -3.31
N ALA A 167 13.50 -16.33 -4.46
CA ALA A 167 13.41 -15.17 -5.34
C ALA A 167 11.98 -14.91 -5.81
N ASP A 168 11.27 -15.94 -6.27
CA ASP A 168 9.90 -15.78 -6.77
C ASP A 168 8.92 -15.32 -5.69
N ASP A 169 9.04 -15.85 -4.46
CA ASP A 169 8.17 -15.46 -3.35
C ASP A 169 8.51 -14.05 -2.86
N LEU A 170 9.79 -13.68 -2.79
CA LEU A 170 10.22 -12.31 -2.48
C LEU A 170 9.71 -11.30 -3.50
N LEU A 171 9.71 -11.64 -4.80
CA LEU A 171 9.14 -10.79 -5.84
C LEU A 171 7.64 -10.57 -5.64
N ARG A 172 6.92 -11.63 -5.27
CA ARG A 172 5.48 -11.52 -4.96
C ARG A 172 5.26 -10.64 -3.73
N ILE A 173 6.03 -10.83 -2.67
CA ILE A 173 5.94 -10.01 -1.45
C ILE A 173 6.20 -8.55 -1.76
N ARG A 174 7.24 -8.25 -2.55
CA ARG A 174 7.62 -6.88 -2.92
C ARG A 174 6.59 -6.21 -3.81
N ALA A 175 6.19 -6.87 -4.90
CA ALA A 175 5.18 -6.34 -5.81
C ALA A 175 3.83 -6.10 -5.12
N TYR A 176 3.55 -6.86 -4.06
CA TYR A 176 2.34 -6.69 -3.28
C TYR A 176 2.48 -5.60 -2.19
N SER A 177 3.65 -5.50 -1.54
CA SER A 177 3.92 -4.50 -0.50
C SER A 177 4.01 -3.09 -1.07
N ASP A 178 4.64 -2.97 -2.23
CA ASP A 178 4.72 -1.73 -3.01
C ASP A 178 4.22 -1.99 -4.44
N PRO A 179 2.90 -1.93 -4.65
CA PRO A 179 2.29 -2.12 -5.96
C PRO A 179 2.55 -0.94 -6.91
N THR A 180 3.07 0.18 -6.38
CA THR A 180 3.36 1.37 -7.19
C THR A 180 4.71 1.27 -7.88
N THR A 181 5.64 0.49 -7.32
CA THR A 181 6.91 0.15 -7.96
C THR A 181 6.70 -0.93 -9.03
N PRO A 182 7.09 -0.67 -10.30
CA PRO A 182 7.04 -1.68 -11.35
C PRO A 182 7.83 -2.96 -10.98
N ARG A 183 7.26 -4.14 -11.24
CA ARG A 183 7.82 -5.46 -10.89
C ARG A 183 9.27 -5.68 -11.35
N VAL A 184 9.65 -5.11 -12.49
CA VAL A 184 11.03 -5.16 -13.00
C VAL A 184 12.04 -4.49 -12.08
N TRP A 185 11.66 -3.46 -11.32
CA TRP A 185 12.54 -2.85 -10.32
C TRP A 185 12.71 -3.74 -9.09
N HIS A 186 11.64 -4.40 -8.65
CA HIS A 186 11.71 -5.42 -7.60
C HIS A 186 12.66 -6.56 -8.00
N LEU A 187 12.64 -6.96 -9.27
CA LEU A 187 13.57 -7.93 -9.87
C LEU A 187 15.03 -7.47 -9.84
N VAL A 188 15.30 -6.24 -10.31
CA VAL A 188 16.67 -5.70 -10.33
C VAL A 188 17.24 -5.62 -8.92
N GLU A 189 16.48 -5.10 -7.96
CA GLU A 189 16.95 -4.97 -6.56
C GLU A 189 17.13 -6.31 -5.86
N LEU A 190 16.20 -7.25 -6.08
CA LEU A 190 16.34 -8.59 -5.55
C LEU A 190 17.55 -9.30 -6.14
N ARG A 191 17.81 -9.12 -7.45
CA ARG A 191 18.99 -9.69 -8.09
C ARG A 191 20.27 -9.12 -7.52
N ARG A 192 20.36 -7.80 -7.33
CA ARG A 192 21.50 -7.14 -6.66
C ARG A 192 21.73 -7.67 -5.25
N LEU A 193 20.66 -7.89 -4.49
CA LEU A 193 20.76 -8.51 -3.17
C LEU A 193 21.31 -9.93 -3.27
N LEU A 194 20.77 -10.77 -4.15
CA LEU A 194 21.19 -12.16 -4.32
C LEU A 194 22.64 -12.27 -4.81
N ASP A 195 23.04 -11.45 -5.78
CA ASP A 195 24.42 -11.41 -6.29
C ASP A 195 25.39 -10.99 -5.16
N HIS A 196 25.03 -9.96 -4.37
CA HIS A 196 25.83 -9.56 -3.20
C HIS A 196 25.97 -10.68 -2.15
N LEU A 197 24.93 -11.48 -1.94
CA LEU A 197 24.97 -12.62 -1.03
C LEU A 197 25.77 -13.81 -1.58
N ALA A 198 25.82 -13.98 -2.90
CA ALA A 198 26.56 -15.06 -3.56
C ALA A 198 28.06 -14.75 -3.66
N ASP A 199 28.42 -13.51 -3.97
CA ASP A 199 29.80 -13.14 -4.33
C ASP A 199 30.71 -12.92 -3.11
N ALA A 200 30.15 -12.49 -1.98
CA ALA A 200 30.92 -12.19 -0.78
C ALA A 200 30.85 -13.33 0.25
N PRO A 201 31.99 -13.75 0.84
CA PRO A 201 31.96 -14.72 1.94
C PRO A 201 31.14 -14.15 3.11
N PRO A 202 30.45 -14.98 3.91
CA PRO A 202 29.54 -14.51 4.96
C PRO A 202 30.14 -13.51 5.95
N ALA A 203 31.46 -13.56 6.19
CA ALA A 203 32.17 -12.62 7.07
C ALA A 203 32.43 -11.23 6.43
N ALA A 204 32.48 -11.15 5.09
CA ALA A 204 32.71 -9.91 4.35
C ALA A 204 31.42 -9.25 3.83
N GLN A 205 30.28 -9.96 3.92
CA GLN A 205 28.98 -9.43 3.51
C GLN A 205 28.59 -8.23 4.37
N THR A 206 28.53 -7.05 3.75
CA THR A 206 28.01 -5.81 4.34
C THR A 206 26.48 -5.72 4.29
N ARG A 207 25.80 -6.66 3.61
CA ARG A 207 24.34 -6.71 3.47
C ARG A 207 23.88 -8.13 3.72
N ALA A 208 22.75 -8.30 4.38
CA ALA A 208 22.04 -9.57 4.49
C ALA A 208 20.55 -9.39 4.27
N GLY A 209 19.89 -10.46 3.89
CA GLY A 209 18.44 -10.54 3.87
C GLY A 209 17.98 -11.76 4.65
N PHE A 210 16.87 -11.60 5.37
CA PHE A 210 16.24 -12.68 6.13
C PHE A 210 14.80 -12.83 5.68
N VAL A 211 14.35 -14.08 5.67
CA VAL A 211 12.96 -14.47 5.44
C VAL A 211 12.48 -15.29 6.61
N VAL A 212 11.19 -15.21 6.89
CA VAL A 212 10.52 -16.10 7.84
C VAL A 212 9.64 -17.05 7.06
N GLU A 213 9.85 -18.34 7.28
CA GLU A 213 9.01 -19.38 6.69
C GLU A 213 7.74 -19.55 7.51
N GLY A 214 6.62 -19.66 6.81
CA GLY A 214 5.31 -19.79 7.42
C GLY A 214 4.84 -21.22 7.68
N VAL A 215 3.81 -21.34 8.52
CA VAL A 215 2.94 -22.54 8.62
C VAL A 215 1.84 -22.49 7.53
N GLY A 216 1.89 -21.52 6.63
CA GLY A 216 0.89 -21.27 5.57
C GLY A 216 1.21 -21.96 4.24
N PRO A 217 0.34 -21.82 3.22
CA PRO A 217 0.55 -22.40 1.89
C PRO A 217 1.64 -21.68 1.07
N HIS A 218 2.17 -20.56 1.56
CA HIS A 218 3.30 -19.84 0.97
C HIS A 218 4.59 -20.23 1.70
N ALA A 219 5.71 -20.29 0.99
CA ALA A 219 6.98 -20.65 1.63
C ALA A 219 7.52 -19.52 2.53
N ILE A 220 7.12 -18.26 2.28
CA ILE A 220 7.65 -17.08 2.99
C ILE A 220 6.52 -16.19 3.52
N ASP A 221 6.49 -15.96 4.83
CA ASP A 221 5.52 -15.10 5.53
C ASP A 221 6.00 -13.63 5.67
N GLY A 222 7.31 -13.39 5.57
CA GLY A 222 7.88 -12.06 5.64
C GLY A 222 9.36 -12.03 5.29
N TYR A 223 9.88 -10.83 5.01
CA TYR A 223 11.30 -10.60 4.78
C TYR A 223 11.76 -9.27 5.38
N VAL A 224 13.07 -9.18 5.62
CA VAL A 224 13.76 -7.95 6.01
C VAL A 224 15.15 -7.95 5.38
N GLU A 225 15.68 -6.77 5.09
CA GLU A 225 17.08 -6.58 4.77
C GLU A 225 17.81 -5.85 5.89
N VAL A 226 19.09 -6.16 6.07
CA VAL A 226 19.98 -5.41 6.95
C VAL A 226 21.26 -5.04 6.21
N LEU A 227 21.71 -3.81 6.40
CA LEU A 227 22.88 -3.24 5.75
C LEU A 227 23.82 -2.65 6.81
N GLN A 228 25.08 -3.09 6.82
CA GLN A 228 26.13 -2.50 7.63
C GLN A 228 26.62 -1.21 6.97
N ARG A 229 26.28 -0.07 7.58
CA ARG A 229 26.65 1.28 7.14
C ARG A 229 28.07 1.65 7.51
N SER A 230 28.51 1.18 8.68
CA SER A 230 29.85 1.41 9.20
C SER A 230 30.23 0.25 10.11
N ALA A 231 31.46 0.26 10.64
CA ALA A 231 31.87 -0.69 11.66
C ALA A 231 30.93 -0.71 12.87
N GLU A 232 30.29 0.42 13.19
CA GLU A 232 29.46 0.58 14.38
C GLU A 232 27.94 0.57 14.12
N VAL A 233 27.51 0.67 12.86
CA VAL A 233 26.10 0.93 12.54
C VAL A 233 25.60 -0.03 11.49
N ALA A 234 24.52 -0.73 11.81
CA ALA A 234 23.68 -1.43 10.86
C ALA A 234 22.33 -0.71 10.69
N GLU A 235 21.70 -0.88 9.55
CA GLU A 235 20.40 -0.31 9.20
C GLU A 235 19.48 -1.42 8.69
N LEU A 236 18.25 -1.45 9.20
CA LEU A 236 17.17 -2.27 8.69
C LEU A 236 16.52 -1.58 7.50
N ARG A 237 16.34 -2.33 6.42
CA ARG A 237 15.62 -1.90 5.22
C ARG A 237 14.48 -2.87 4.96
N PHE A 238 13.38 -2.35 4.43
CA PHE A 238 12.31 -3.16 3.85
C PHE A 238 11.78 -4.25 4.78
N ILE A 239 11.33 -3.88 5.99
CA ILE A 239 10.61 -4.82 6.86
C ILE A 239 9.20 -5.01 6.29
N HIS A 240 9.03 -6.03 5.44
CA HIS A 240 7.74 -6.36 4.83
C HIS A 240 7.26 -7.73 5.29
N GLY A 241 6.05 -7.77 5.83
CA GLY A 241 5.24 -8.98 5.94
C GLY A 241 4.24 -9.05 4.78
N PHE A 242 3.87 -10.25 4.35
CA PHE A 242 2.83 -10.43 3.32
C PHE A 242 1.53 -9.76 3.83
N ARG A 243 1.05 -8.69 3.17
CA ARG A 243 -0.08 -7.86 3.65
C ARG A 243 -1.47 -8.54 3.73
N PRO A 244 -1.82 -9.68 3.06
CA PRO A 244 -3.03 -10.41 3.43
C PRO A 244 -2.84 -11.15 4.77
N TYR A 245 -1.59 -11.33 5.20
CA TYR A 245 -1.17 -12.11 6.37
C TYR A 245 -0.60 -11.27 7.53
N TYR A 246 -0.50 -9.93 7.42
CA TYR A 246 -0.67 -9.05 8.58
C TYR A 246 -2.05 -9.18 9.26
N GLY A 247 -2.88 -10.13 8.78
CA GLY A 247 -3.88 -10.78 9.60
C GLY A 247 -3.32 -11.19 10.97
N LEU A 248 -4.24 -11.37 11.92
CA LEU A 248 -3.94 -11.79 13.30
C LEU A 248 -2.86 -12.89 13.37
N ARG A 249 -2.83 -13.83 12.40
CA ARG A 249 -1.91 -14.96 12.37
C ARG A 249 -0.42 -14.62 12.28
N ALA A 250 0.07 -13.77 11.36
CA ALA A 250 1.51 -13.46 11.34
C ALA A 250 1.96 -12.69 12.59
N ARG A 251 1.03 -11.97 13.23
CA ARG A 251 1.26 -11.34 14.54
C ARG A 251 1.29 -12.37 15.66
N GLU A 252 0.36 -13.33 15.67
CA GLU A 252 0.35 -14.46 16.61
C GLU A 252 1.61 -15.32 16.48
N LEU A 253 2.13 -15.48 15.26
CA LEU A 253 3.39 -16.18 14.99
C LEU A 253 4.64 -15.33 15.25
N ALA A 254 4.46 -14.04 15.58
CA ALA A 254 5.53 -13.10 15.88
C ALA A 254 6.61 -13.01 14.77
N VAL A 255 6.17 -13.06 13.50
CA VAL A 255 7.06 -12.99 12.32
C VAL A 255 7.98 -11.77 12.34
N GLY A 256 7.43 -10.59 12.68
CA GLY A 256 8.21 -9.36 12.76
C GLY A 256 9.30 -9.41 13.83
N ALA A 257 9.01 -10.03 14.99
CA ALA A 257 9.99 -10.21 16.05
C ALA A 257 11.11 -11.16 15.62
N ALA A 258 10.77 -12.27 14.97
CA ALA A 258 11.75 -13.23 14.44
C ALA A 258 12.72 -12.57 13.43
N LEU A 259 12.20 -11.74 12.53
CA LEU A 259 13.01 -10.98 11.56
C LEU A 259 13.93 -9.97 12.27
N LEU A 260 13.42 -9.23 13.26
CA LEU A 260 14.20 -8.25 14.03
C LEU A 260 15.32 -8.93 14.84
N ASP A 261 15.03 -10.05 15.49
CA ASP A 261 16.01 -10.84 16.25
C ASP A 261 17.14 -11.34 15.34
N ALA A 262 16.81 -11.81 14.13
CA ALA A 262 17.79 -12.24 13.14
C ALA A 262 18.69 -11.09 12.67
N CYS A 263 18.12 -9.92 12.39
CA CYS A 263 18.91 -8.73 12.02
C CYS A 263 19.80 -8.23 13.17
N GLU A 264 19.30 -8.24 14.40
CA GLU A 264 20.09 -7.86 15.56
C GLU A 264 21.26 -8.82 15.78
N ALA A 265 21.01 -10.13 15.72
CA ALA A 265 22.06 -11.14 15.82
C ALA A 265 23.13 -10.96 14.74
N TRP A 266 22.70 -10.69 13.50
CA TRP A 266 23.58 -10.40 12.38
C TRP A 266 24.44 -9.15 12.60
N ALA A 267 23.84 -8.06 13.07
CA ALA A 267 24.53 -6.80 13.34
C ALA A 267 25.55 -6.95 14.48
N ARG A 268 25.18 -7.64 15.56
CA ARG A 268 26.07 -7.94 16.70
C ARG A 268 27.25 -8.79 16.29
N ALA A 269 27.04 -9.82 15.46
CA ALA A 269 28.11 -10.66 14.95
C ALA A 269 29.15 -9.89 14.12
N ARG A 270 28.79 -8.69 13.64
CA ARG A 270 29.66 -7.78 12.88
C ARG A 270 30.23 -6.62 13.71
N GLY A 271 30.07 -6.67 15.04
CA GLY A 271 30.56 -5.64 15.94
C GLY A 271 29.80 -4.31 15.84
N CYS A 272 28.62 -4.29 15.22
CA CYS A 272 27.81 -3.08 15.19
C CYS A 272 27.36 -2.72 16.61
N ALA A 273 27.53 -1.46 16.98
CA ALA A 273 27.08 -0.91 18.26
C ALA A 273 25.63 -0.42 18.20
N ARG A 274 25.10 -0.14 17.00
CA ARG A 274 23.77 0.43 16.79
C ARG A 274 23.05 -0.21 15.62
N LEU A 275 21.73 -0.33 15.75
CA LEU A 275 20.81 -0.73 14.69
C LEU A 275 19.82 0.38 14.42
N LEU A 276 19.74 0.85 13.18
CA LEU A 276 18.85 1.92 12.73
C LEU A 276 17.67 1.34 11.94
N THR A 277 16.53 1.99 11.99
CA THR A 277 15.43 1.78 11.05
C THR A 277 14.66 3.07 10.86
N ALA A 278 14.11 3.29 9.67
CA ALA A 278 13.14 4.33 9.41
C ALA A 278 11.75 3.71 9.20
N ASP A 279 10.68 4.43 9.53
CA ASP A 279 9.30 4.05 9.23
C ASP A 279 8.51 5.28 8.76
N ASP A 280 7.58 5.08 7.82
CA ASP A 280 6.75 6.15 7.27
C ASP A 280 5.54 6.40 8.17
N VAL A 281 5.43 7.62 8.71
CA VAL A 281 4.34 8.02 9.61
C VAL A 281 2.98 8.01 8.94
N GLY A 282 2.93 8.24 7.63
CA GLY A 282 1.73 8.19 6.82
C GLY A 282 1.24 6.77 6.54
N HIS A 283 2.07 5.75 6.78
CA HIS A 283 1.69 4.38 6.55
C HIS A 283 0.75 3.87 7.67
N GLU A 284 -0.36 3.24 7.29
CA GLU A 284 -1.43 2.74 8.18
C GLU A 284 -0.91 1.86 9.34
N HIS A 285 0.26 1.26 9.15
CA HIS A 285 0.87 0.33 10.09
C HIS A 285 1.86 0.98 11.07
N TYR A 286 2.19 2.27 10.92
CA TYR A 286 3.15 2.97 11.78
C TYR A 286 2.84 2.81 13.27
N SER A 287 1.57 2.95 13.68
CA SER A 287 1.18 2.82 15.10
C SER A 287 1.51 1.44 15.70
N LYS A 288 1.40 0.38 14.88
CA LYS A 288 1.64 -1.01 15.29
C LYS A 288 3.12 -1.36 15.18
N GLY A 289 3.78 -0.97 14.08
CA GLY A 289 5.22 -1.13 13.87
C GLY A 289 6.02 -0.41 14.97
N LYS A 290 5.62 0.82 15.31
CA LYS A 290 6.19 1.58 16.43
C LYS A 290 6.14 0.80 17.74
N LYS A 291 5.01 0.20 18.09
CA LYS A 291 4.89 -0.56 19.35
C LYS A 291 5.89 -1.73 19.38
N LEU A 292 5.96 -2.51 18.30
CA LEU A 292 6.91 -3.62 18.16
C LEU A 292 8.35 -3.12 18.31
N LEU A 293 8.73 -2.08 17.54
CA LEU A 293 10.08 -1.51 17.60
C LEU A 293 10.42 -1.00 19.00
N THR A 294 9.58 -0.14 19.59
CA THR A 294 9.93 0.54 20.83
C THR A 294 9.71 -0.32 22.07
N ALA A 295 8.52 -0.89 22.24
CA ALA A 295 8.14 -1.56 23.48
C ALA A 295 8.69 -2.98 23.57
N GLU A 296 8.84 -3.66 22.43
CA GLU A 296 9.18 -5.09 22.39
C GLU A 296 10.66 -5.29 22.01
N HIS A 297 11.23 -4.46 21.13
CA HIS A 297 12.63 -4.56 20.71
C HIS A 297 13.52 -3.43 21.21
N GLY A 298 13.05 -2.52 22.06
CA GLY A 298 13.89 -1.53 22.73
C GLY A 298 14.50 -0.46 21.81
N PHE A 299 13.89 -0.21 20.64
CA PHE A 299 14.27 0.92 19.82
C PHE A 299 13.83 2.24 20.48
N ALA A 300 14.73 3.21 20.52
CA ALA A 300 14.44 4.59 20.87
C ALA A 300 14.18 5.40 19.59
N ARG A 301 13.16 6.26 19.62
CA ARG A 301 12.94 7.23 18.54
C ARG A 301 14.03 8.30 18.60
N VAL A 302 14.74 8.53 17.50
CA VAL A 302 15.81 9.55 17.42
C VAL A 302 15.37 10.85 16.77
N GLY A 303 14.36 10.83 15.91
CA GLY A 303 13.91 12.04 15.25
C GLY A 303 12.85 11.78 14.18
N TYR A 304 12.41 12.87 13.58
CA TYR A 304 11.50 12.88 12.44
C TYR A 304 12.23 13.49 11.25
N TYR A 305 11.99 12.94 10.07
CA TYR A 305 12.53 13.47 8.83
C TYR A 305 11.38 13.73 7.87
N GLU A 306 11.40 14.86 7.18
CA GLU A 306 10.48 15.12 6.07
C GLU A 306 11.25 15.02 4.76
N HIS A 307 10.68 14.28 3.82
CA HIS A 307 11.15 14.30 2.44
C HIS A 307 10.32 15.30 1.66
N LEU A 308 11.01 16.23 1.02
CA LEU A 308 10.43 17.26 0.17
C LEU A 308 10.92 17.02 -1.27
N SER A 309 10.09 17.25 -2.28
CA SER A 309 10.53 17.22 -3.68
C SER A 309 10.19 18.52 -4.42
N ILE A 310 11.02 18.85 -5.40
CA ILE A 310 10.75 19.86 -6.40
C ILE A 310 11.03 19.28 -7.78
N ARG A 311 10.21 19.63 -8.78
CA ARG A 311 10.46 19.21 -10.17
C ARG A 311 11.69 19.92 -10.74
N ALA A 312 12.64 19.14 -11.26
CA ALA A 312 13.83 19.66 -11.91
C ALA A 312 13.52 20.04 -13.36
N ALA A 313 12.87 19.17 -14.15
CA ALA A 313 12.60 19.42 -15.57
C ALA A 313 11.12 19.19 -15.96
N PRO A 314 10.63 19.81 -17.05
CA PRO A 314 9.42 19.36 -17.73
C PRO A 314 9.61 17.93 -18.25
N ARG A 315 8.55 17.11 -18.21
CA ARG A 315 8.60 15.67 -18.54
C ARG A 315 9.18 15.47 -19.95
N PRO A 316 10.33 14.80 -20.13
CA PRO A 316 10.87 14.54 -21.47
C PRO A 316 9.89 13.69 -22.29
N GLN A 317 9.85 13.94 -23.62
CA GLN A 317 9.10 13.07 -24.53
C GLN A 317 9.81 11.71 -24.60
N PRO A 318 9.07 10.59 -24.49
CA PRO A 318 9.68 9.27 -24.53
C PRO A 318 10.23 8.95 -25.94
N PRO A 319 11.32 8.16 -26.05
CA PRO A 319 11.82 7.67 -27.34
C PRO A 319 10.79 6.77 -28.07
N SER A 320 10.89 6.72 -29.40
CA SER A 320 9.87 6.12 -30.28
C SER A 320 9.76 4.60 -30.21
N ASP A 321 10.85 3.88 -29.94
CA ASP A 321 10.89 2.41 -30.03
C ASP A 321 11.29 1.71 -28.72
N PRO A 322 10.57 0.63 -28.30
CA PRO A 322 10.91 -0.13 -27.10
C PRO A 322 12.08 -1.10 -27.37
N PRO A 323 13.18 -1.06 -26.59
CA PRO A 323 14.31 -1.96 -26.74
C PRO A 323 14.04 -3.37 -26.20
N ALA A 324 14.90 -4.33 -26.60
CA ALA A 324 14.80 -5.76 -26.37
C ALA A 324 14.53 -6.20 -24.90
N VAL A 325 15.00 -5.42 -23.91
CA VAL A 325 14.77 -5.68 -22.49
C VAL A 325 13.28 -5.59 -22.13
N ILE A 326 12.52 -4.67 -22.73
CA ILE A 326 11.07 -4.57 -22.49
C ILE A 326 10.37 -5.82 -23.01
N ALA A 327 10.72 -6.28 -24.22
CA ALA A 327 10.14 -7.48 -24.81
C ALA A 327 10.43 -8.75 -23.97
N ALA A 328 11.63 -8.84 -23.37
CA ALA A 328 11.99 -9.92 -22.47
C ALA A 328 11.22 -9.86 -21.13
N VAL A 329 11.04 -8.66 -20.57
CA VAL A 329 10.21 -8.43 -19.37
C VAL A 329 8.75 -8.79 -19.64
N GLU A 330 8.20 -8.36 -20.78
CA GLU A 330 6.84 -8.68 -21.21
C GLU A 330 6.67 -10.19 -21.40
N ALA A 331 7.62 -10.85 -22.06
CA ALA A 331 7.58 -12.31 -22.22
C ALA A 331 7.60 -13.03 -20.86
N TYR A 332 8.40 -12.59 -19.90
CA TYR A 332 8.40 -13.19 -18.55
C TYR A 332 7.12 -12.90 -17.77
N VAL A 333 6.65 -11.65 -17.76
CA VAL A 333 5.41 -11.26 -17.06
C VAL A 333 4.20 -12.01 -17.62
N ASP A 334 4.16 -12.24 -18.93
CA ASP A 334 3.11 -13.02 -19.59
C ASP A 334 3.26 -14.54 -19.45
N GLY A 335 4.30 -15.03 -18.74
CA GLY A 335 4.60 -16.46 -18.62
C GLY A 335 5.11 -17.12 -19.90
N ARG A 336 5.46 -16.32 -20.93
CA ARG A 336 5.99 -16.76 -22.23
C ARG A 336 7.50 -17.01 -22.20
N ALA A 337 8.19 -16.60 -21.13
CA ALA A 337 9.62 -16.85 -20.93
C ALA A 337 9.91 -17.22 -19.46
N PRO A 338 10.82 -18.15 -19.19
CA PRO A 338 11.24 -18.46 -17.82
C PRO A 338 12.06 -17.30 -17.23
N LEU A 339 12.14 -17.21 -15.90
CA LEU A 339 12.95 -16.20 -15.19
C LEU A 339 14.41 -16.20 -15.69
N SER A 340 14.96 -17.37 -16.02
CA SER A 340 16.31 -17.51 -16.57
C SER A 340 16.52 -16.79 -17.91
N ALA A 341 15.51 -16.70 -18.77
CA ALA A 341 15.58 -15.98 -20.04
C ALA A 341 15.53 -14.46 -19.84
N LEU A 342 14.74 -13.97 -18.89
CA LEU A 342 14.78 -12.58 -18.48
C LEU A 342 16.14 -12.23 -17.84
N ILE A 343 16.66 -13.11 -16.98
CA ILE A 343 17.98 -12.95 -16.37
C ILE A 343 19.07 -12.86 -17.46
N ALA A 344 19.00 -13.69 -18.50
CA ALA A 344 19.94 -13.63 -19.62
C ALA A 344 19.85 -12.29 -20.38
N ALA A 345 18.63 -11.79 -20.64
CA ALA A 345 18.42 -10.51 -21.31
C ALA A 345 18.89 -9.29 -20.48
N LEU A 346 18.82 -9.38 -19.15
CA LEU A 346 19.32 -8.33 -18.25
C LEU A 346 20.85 -8.31 -18.10
N ARG A 347 21.55 -9.37 -18.57
CA ARG A 347 23.02 -9.47 -18.54
C ARG A 347 23.70 -8.82 -19.74
N GLU A 348 22.96 -8.54 -20.82
CA GLU A 348 23.51 -7.77 -21.94
C GLU A 348 23.69 -6.30 -21.51
N PRO A 349 24.80 -5.64 -21.88
CA PRO A 349 25.04 -4.24 -21.55
C PRO A 349 24.05 -3.34 -22.32
N ALA A 350 22.85 -3.16 -21.77
CA ALA A 350 21.82 -2.29 -22.32
C ALA A 350 21.93 -0.85 -21.77
N PRO A 351 21.50 0.17 -22.54
CA PRO A 351 21.38 1.55 -22.05
C PRO A 351 20.38 1.65 -20.88
N PRO A 352 20.36 2.76 -20.11
CA PRO A 352 19.69 2.83 -18.82
C PRO A 352 18.20 2.44 -18.91
N VAL A 353 17.87 1.29 -18.31
CA VAL A 353 16.54 0.65 -18.30
C VAL A 353 15.45 1.56 -17.70
N ALA A 354 15.84 2.62 -16.98
CA ALA A 354 14.96 3.57 -16.33
C ALA A 354 14.06 4.38 -17.28
N ASP A 355 14.55 4.77 -18.46
CA ASP A 355 13.80 5.64 -19.38
C ASP A 355 12.69 4.89 -20.15
N LEU A 356 12.68 3.56 -20.06
CA LEU A 356 12.03 2.69 -21.05
C LEU A 356 10.67 2.15 -20.58
N LEU A 357 10.37 2.18 -19.29
CA LEU A 357 9.21 1.49 -18.68
C LEU A 357 8.01 2.40 -18.36
N ASP A 358 8.07 3.70 -18.67
CA ASP A 358 7.07 4.74 -18.32
C ASP A 358 5.77 4.71 -19.17
N ARG A 359 5.60 3.75 -20.11
CA ARG A 359 4.41 3.69 -20.98
C ARG A 359 3.11 3.30 -20.25
N ARG A 360 3.17 2.60 -19.11
CA ARG A 360 1.97 2.08 -18.40
C ARG A 360 1.39 2.99 -17.30
N VAL A 361 2.17 3.93 -16.74
CA VAL A 361 1.74 4.78 -15.61
C VAL A 361 0.69 5.83 -16.02
N ARG A 362 0.57 6.13 -17.32
CA ARG A 362 -0.36 7.16 -17.84
C ARG A 362 -1.85 6.85 -17.65
N TYR A 363 -2.25 5.60 -17.39
CA TYR A 363 -3.67 5.24 -17.27
C TYR A 363 -4.27 5.43 -15.86
N TYR A 364 -3.50 5.81 -14.83
CA TYR A 364 -3.96 5.73 -13.42
C TYR A 364 -3.92 7.02 -12.58
N ALA A 365 -3.68 8.20 -13.16
CA ALA A 365 -3.68 9.45 -12.38
C ALA A 365 -4.96 10.29 -12.60
N LEU A 366 -5.92 10.21 -11.67
CA LEU A 366 -6.99 11.21 -11.53
C LEU A 366 -6.51 12.40 -10.68
N PRO A 367 -7.05 13.62 -10.88
CA PRO A 367 -6.62 14.81 -10.17
C PRO A 367 -7.02 14.76 -8.68
N SER A 368 -6.03 14.82 -7.81
CA SER A 368 -6.16 14.83 -6.36
C SER A 368 -6.29 16.26 -5.84
N THR A 369 -7.52 16.75 -5.63
CA THR A 369 -7.93 17.53 -4.43
C THR A 369 -9.35 18.10 -4.57
N PRO A 370 -10.28 17.82 -3.64
CA PRO A 370 -11.42 18.69 -3.38
C PRO A 370 -10.98 19.91 -2.54
N PRO A 371 -11.72 21.04 -2.59
CA PRO A 371 -11.37 22.25 -1.85
C PRO A 371 -11.48 22.06 -0.33
N PRO A 372 -10.70 22.80 0.48
CA PRO A 372 -10.66 22.64 1.92
C PRO A 372 -11.99 23.01 2.58
N VAL A 373 -12.46 22.15 3.49
CA VAL A 373 -13.62 22.42 4.34
C VAL A 373 -13.27 23.52 5.34
N LYS A 374 -14.09 24.58 5.40
CA LYS A 374 -13.89 25.71 6.33
C LYS A 374 -13.86 25.20 7.79
N PRO A 375 -12.86 25.59 8.61
CA PRO A 375 -12.75 25.17 10.02
C PRO A 375 -14.02 25.41 10.87
N SER A 376 -14.81 26.42 10.52
CA SER A 376 -16.08 26.75 11.17
C SER A 376 -17.16 25.69 10.96
N LEU A 377 -17.17 24.99 9.82
CA LEU A 377 -18.13 23.91 9.54
C LEU A 377 -17.78 22.65 10.35
N LEU A 378 -16.49 22.33 10.42
CA LEU A 378 -15.98 21.20 11.21
C LEU A 378 -16.23 21.39 12.72
N ALA A 379 -16.11 22.62 13.23
CA ALA A 379 -16.45 22.96 14.61
C ALA A 379 -17.97 22.81 14.90
N ARG A 380 -18.83 23.13 13.92
CA ARG A 380 -20.29 23.02 14.06
C ARG A 380 -20.77 21.56 14.08
N ILE A 381 -20.13 20.71 13.27
CA ILE A 381 -20.39 19.26 13.24
C ILE A 381 -19.97 18.62 14.56
N LYS A 382 -18.76 18.93 15.07
CA LYS A 382 -18.27 18.44 16.36
C LYS A 382 -19.12 18.87 17.56
N ARG A 383 -19.74 20.06 17.50
CA ARG A 383 -20.62 20.58 18.57
C ARG A 383 -22.01 19.93 18.56
N ARG A 384 -22.51 19.49 17.40
CA ARG A 384 -23.81 18.78 17.27
C ARG A 384 -23.74 17.29 17.63
N LEU A 385 -22.56 16.68 17.60
CA LEU A 385 -22.36 15.25 17.84
C LEU A 385 -21.89 14.92 19.27
N ARG A 386 -21.91 15.86 20.22
CA ARG A 386 -21.62 15.56 21.64
C ARG A 386 -22.90 15.10 22.36
N PRO A 387 -23.02 13.84 22.80
CA PRO A 387 -24.09 13.45 23.73
C PRO A 387 -23.77 13.99 25.14
N PRO A 388 -24.80 14.32 25.95
CA PRO A 388 -24.64 15.07 27.19
C PRO A 388 -24.16 14.25 28.39
N ASP A 389 -24.04 12.92 28.28
CA ASP A 389 -23.70 12.07 29.42
C ASP A 389 -22.57 11.08 29.09
N THR A 390 -21.37 11.42 29.54
CA THR A 390 -20.16 10.58 29.48
C THR A 390 -20.34 9.26 30.21
N SER A 391 -21.20 9.18 31.22
CA SER A 391 -21.44 7.95 31.99
C SER A 391 -22.30 6.94 31.22
N ALA A 392 -23.24 7.41 30.40
CA ALA A 392 -24.04 6.55 29.52
C ALA A 392 -23.17 5.93 28.40
N ARG A 393 -22.17 6.67 27.91
CA ARG A 393 -21.21 6.18 26.91
C ARG A 393 -20.31 5.08 27.46
N GLU A 394 -19.78 5.24 28.67
CA GLU A 394 -18.94 4.21 29.30
C GLU A 394 -19.75 2.96 29.68
N ARG A 395 -21.01 3.11 30.12
CA ARG A 395 -21.94 1.97 30.32
C ARG A 395 -22.23 1.23 29.02
N ALA A 396 -22.60 1.95 27.95
CA ALA A 396 -22.85 1.34 26.64
C ALA A 396 -21.59 0.63 26.08
N LYS A 397 -20.40 1.17 26.31
CA LYS A 397 -19.13 0.56 25.92
C LYS A 397 -18.83 -0.72 26.72
N ALA A 398 -19.10 -0.72 28.02
CA ALA A 398 -18.96 -1.90 28.88
C ALA A 398 -19.96 -3.00 28.49
N ASP A 399 -21.23 -2.64 28.27
CA ASP A 399 -22.29 -3.55 27.86
C ASP A 399 -22.01 -4.15 26.47
N TYR A 400 -21.51 -3.33 25.55
CA TYR A 400 -21.09 -3.76 24.21
C TYR A 400 -19.87 -4.71 24.27
N THR A 401 -18.87 -4.42 25.11
CA THR A 401 -17.71 -5.29 25.31
C THR A 401 -18.13 -6.64 25.92
N ALA A 402 -19.08 -6.63 26.86
CA ALA A 402 -19.64 -7.83 27.45
C ALA A 402 -20.54 -8.63 26.47
N ALA A 403 -21.22 -7.96 25.54
CA ALA A 403 -22.00 -8.58 24.48
C ALA A 403 -21.08 -9.25 23.43
N ILE A 404 -20.01 -8.59 22.99
CA ILE A 404 -19.00 -9.18 22.11
C ILE A 404 -18.32 -10.38 22.78
N ALA A 405 -17.96 -10.28 24.06
CA ALA A 405 -17.35 -11.40 24.78
C ALA A 405 -18.30 -12.60 24.94
N ARG A 406 -19.62 -12.36 25.08
CA ARG A 406 -20.64 -13.43 25.07
C ARG A 406 -20.82 -14.03 23.69
N PHE A 407 -20.90 -13.21 22.64
CA PHE A 407 -21.01 -13.65 21.26
C PHE A 407 -19.78 -14.48 20.84
N ALA A 408 -18.57 -14.02 21.17
CA ALA A 408 -17.32 -14.74 20.90
C ALA A 408 -17.27 -16.10 21.62
N ARG A 409 -17.71 -16.18 22.88
CA ARG A 409 -17.80 -17.44 23.63
C ARG A 409 -18.87 -18.39 23.06
N SER A 410 -19.99 -17.87 22.58
CA SER A 410 -21.07 -18.65 21.97
C SER A 410 -20.70 -19.15 20.57
N ALA A 411 -20.03 -18.32 19.77
CA ALA A 411 -19.57 -18.65 18.42
C ALA A 411 -18.41 -19.66 18.45
N TRP A 412 -17.59 -19.67 19.51
CA TRP A 412 -16.48 -20.62 19.68
C TRP A 412 -16.91 -22.00 20.19
N ALA A 413 -18.11 -22.14 20.75
CA ALA A 413 -18.65 -23.44 21.16
C ALA A 413 -19.13 -24.28 19.96
N THR A 414 -19.23 -23.69 18.77
CA THR A 414 -19.44 -24.42 17.51
C THR A 414 -18.13 -24.44 16.72
N ARG A 415 -17.62 -25.65 16.44
CA ARG A 415 -16.32 -25.89 15.80
C ARG A 415 -16.17 -25.05 14.52
N TRP A 416 -15.29 -24.06 14.57
CA TRP A 416 -14.75 -23.43 13.37
C TRP A 416 -13.60 -24.30 12.88
N ASP A 417 -13.87 -25.08 11.84
CA ASP A 417 -12.92 -26.00 11.21
C ASP A 417 -12.50 -25.43 9.85
N PRO A 418 -11.25 -24.95 9.68
CA PRO A 418 -10.72 -24.50 8.40
C PRO A 418 -10.73 -25.59 7.33
N ASP A 419 -10.62 -26.87 7.72
CA ASP A 419 -10.70 -27.99 6.78
C ASP A 419 -12.12 -28.13 6.22
N ALA A 420 -13.16 -27.74 6.97
CA ALA A 420 -14.54 -27.70 6.49
C ALA A 420 -14.81 -26.61 5.42
N LEU A 421 -13.99 -25.54 5.37
CA LEU A 421 -14.04 -24.50 4.33
C LEU A 421 -13.39 -24.95 3.02
N PHE A 422 -12.27 -25.68 3.10
CA PHE A 422 -11.68 -26.35 1.94
C PHE A 422 -12.52 -27.55 1.48
N GLU A 423 -13.23 -28.19 2.40
CA GLU A 423 -14.25 -29.20 2.09
C GLU A 423 -15.43 -28.58 1.33
N ASP A 424 -15.78 -27.30 1.57
CA ASP A 424 -16.83 -26.58 0.83
C ASP A 424 -16.38 -26.19 -0.59
N ASP A 425 -15.09 -25.92 -0.80
CA ASP A 425 -14.47 -25.71 -2.12
C ASP A 425 -14.39 -27.04 -2.92
N ARG A 426 -14.05 -28.15 -2.23
CA ARG A 426 -14.13 -29.52 -2.80
C ARG A 426 -15.58 -29.97 -3.07
N ARG A 427 -16.54 -29.61 -2.21
CA ARG A 427 -17.98 -29.86 -2.43
C ARG A 427 -18.56 -28.95 -3.51
N SER A 428 -18.02 -27.75 -3.73
CA SER A 428 -18.45 -26.85 -4.81
C SER A 428 -17.83 -27.16 -6.17
N ALA A 429 -16.70 -27.88 -6.22
CA ALA A 429 -16.26 -28.59 -7.43
C ALA A 429 -17.32 -29.61 -7.93
N ASN A 430 -18.11 -30.20 -7.01
CA ASN A 430 -19.29 -31.00 -7.35
C ASN A 430 -20.55 -30.16 -7.65
N ARG A 431 -20.59 -28.86 -7.33
CA ARG A 431 -21.76 -27.98 -7.49
C ARG A 431 -21.61 -26.91 -8.58
N ARG A 432 -20.94 -27.15 -9.72
CA ARG A 432 -20.93 -26.21 -10.88
C ARG A 432 -20.82 -24.71 -10.49
N SER A 433 -20.07 -24.40 -9.43
CA SER A 433 -20.02 -23.07 -8.81
C SER A 433 -18.57 -22.65 -8.72
N LEU A 434 -18.25 -21.46 -9.23
CA LEU A 434 -16.92 -20.87 -9.06
C LEU A 434 -17.00 -19.91 -7.88
N VAL A 435 -16.19 -20.13 -6.86
CA VAL A 435 -16.09 -19.23 -5.71
C VAL A 435 -14.74 -18.50 -5.79
N ALA A 436 -14.79 -17.18 -5.94
CA ALA A 436 -13.61 -16.31 -5.83
C ALA A 436 -13.63 -15.63 -4.46
N TYR A 437 -12.90 -16.20 -3.50
CA TYR A 437 -12.73 -15.66 -2.16
C TYR A 437 -11.32 -15.09 -2.01
N ARG A 438 -11.18 -13.77 -1.73
CA ARG A 438 -9.91 -13.07 -1.46
C ARG A 438 -8.71 -13.52 -2.31
N THR A 439 -8.98 -13.76 -3.59
CA THR A 439 -8.07 -14.55 -4.43
C THR A 439 -7.06 -13.62 -5.12
N PRO A 440 -5.77 -13.99 -5.19
CA PRO A 440 -4.77 -13.17 -5.88
C PRO A 440 -5.14 -12.92 -7.34
N THR A 441 -4.80 -11.75 -7.86
CA THR A 441 -5.09 -11.34 -9.25
C THR A 441 -4.67 -12.39 -10.29
N ALA A 442 -3.47 -12.98 -10.12
CA ALA A 442 -2.95 -14.01 -11.02
C ALA A 442 -3.84 -15.27 -11.08
N TYR A 443 -4.47 -15.66 -9.96
CA TYR A 443 -5.40 -16.80 -9.95
C TYR A 443 -6.67 -16.47 -10.73
N VAL A 444 -7.19 -15.25 -10.59
CA VAL A 444 -8.37 -14.79 -11.31
C VAL A 444 -8.08 -14.67 -12.81
N GLU A 445 -6.89 -14.19 -13.19
CA GLU A 445 -6.42 -14.15 -14.59
C GLU A 445 -6.37 -15.53 -15.23
N ASP A 446 -5.78 -16.51 -14.55
CA ASP A 446 -5.75 -17.89 -15.03
C ASP A 446 -7.17 -18.46 -15.19
N ARG A 447 -8.05 -18.24 -14.19
CA ARG A 447 -9.44 -18.70 -14.25
C ARG A 447 -10.26 -18.01 -15.33
N ALA A 448 -10.08 -16.70 -15.55
CA ALA A 448 -10.75 -15.97 -16.62
C ALA A 448 -10.43 -16.54 -18.01
N ARG A 449 -9.20 -17.04 -18.19
CA ARG A 449 -8.74 -17.68 -19.43
C ARG A 449 -9.07 -19.17 -19.50
N SER A 450 -9.47 -19.78 -18.40
CA SER A 450 -9.68 -21.22 -18.30
C SER A 450 -11.03 -21.65 -18.86
N CYS A 451 -10.99 -22.69 -19.72
CA CYS A 451 -12.19 -23.37 -20.20
C CYS A 451 -12.96 -24.10 -19.08
N LEU A 452 -12.40 -24.18 -17.86
CA LEU A 452 -13.10 -24.77 -16.71
C LEU A 452 -14.39 -24.01 -16.37
N LEU A 453 -14.46 -22.72 -16.70
CA LEU A 453 -15.69 -21.91 -16.61
C LEU A 453 -16.87 -22.48 -17.41
N LEU A 454 -16.64 -23.31 -18.44
CA LEU A 454 -17.69 -24.00 -19.21
C LEU A 454 -18.57 -24.94 -18.39
N ARG A 455 -18.13 -25.35 -17.20
CA ARG A 455 -18.89 -26.24 -16.31
C ARG A 455 -19.70 -25.50 -15.27
N HIS A 456 -19.45 -24.20 -15.08
CA HIS A 456 -20.05 -23.44 -14.00
C HIS A 456 -21.35 -22.76 -14.45
N THR A 457 -22.39 -22.93 -13.63
CA THR A 457 -23.67 -22.22 -13.76
C THR A 457 -23.80 -21.10 -12.74
N THR A 458 -22.91 -21.08 -11.74
CA THR A 458 -22.89 -20.08 -10.67
C THR A 458 -21.51 -19.46 -10.57
N LEU A 459 -21.48 -18.13 -10.57
CA LEU A 459 -20.29 -17.31 -10.31
C LEU A 459 -20.51 -16.59 -8.96
N SER A 460 -19.78 -17.00 -7.93
CA SER A 460 -19.84 -16.39 -6.61
C SER A 460 -18.54 -15.67 -6.30
N ILE A 461 -18.64 -14.41 -5.92
CA ILE A 461 -17.52 -13.55 -5.59
C ILE A 461 -17.79 -12.95 -4.22
N THR A 462 -16.90 -13.21 -3.28
CA THR A 462 -17.09 -12.82 -1.89
C THR A 462 -15.84 -12.17 -1.34
N ASP A 463 -16.00 -11.06 -0.62
CA ASP A 463 -14.90 -10.29 -0.02
C ASP A 463 -13.83 -9.88 -1.07
N SER A 464 -14.23 -9.55 -2.30
CA SER A 464 -13.33 -9.03 -3.34
C SER A 464 -13.38 -7.51 -3.41
N TYR A 465 -12.23 -6.87 -3.19
CA TYR A 465 -12.12 -5.41 -3.14
C TYR A 465 -11.69 -4.77 -4.48
N VAL A 466 -11.72 -5.53 -5.58
CA VAL A 466 -11.07 -5.12 -6.83
C VAL A 466 -12.06 -5.29 -7.99
N ASP A 467 -12.65 -4.17 -8.43
CA ASP A 467 -13.58 -4.13 -9.56
C ASP A 467 -12.92 -4.65 -10.85
N GLU A 468 -11.61 -4.43 -10.99
CA GLU A 468 -10.79 -4.86 -12.12
C GLU A 468 -10.74 -6.38 -12.25
N LEU A 469 -10.73 -7.12 -11.12
CA LEU A 469 -10.76 -8.59 -11.15
C LEU A 469 -12.08 -9.10 -11.67
N PHE A 470 -13.17 -8.43 -11.31
CA PHE A 470 -14.48 -8.80 -11.78
C PHE A 470 -14.65 -8.45 -13.27
N GLN A 471 -14.21 -7.26 -13.68
CA GLN A 471 -14.15 -6.85 -15.09
C GLN A 471 -13.37 -7.86 -15.94
N LEU A 472 -12.24 -8.35 -15.44
CA LEU A 472 -11.43 -9.34 -16.10
C LEU A 472 -12.16 -10.69 -16.22
N LEU A 473 -12.80 -11.18 -15.15
CA LEU A 473 -13.63 -12.39 -15.24
C LEU A 473 -14.72 -12.25 -16.30
N LEU A 474 -15.38 -11.08 -16.37
CA LEU A 474 -16.39 -10.77 -17.36
C LEU A 474 -15.86 -10.67 -18.81
N THR A 475 -14.54 -10.69 -19.03
CA THR A 475 -13.97 -10.85 -20.38
C THR A 475 -13.91 -12.29 -20.85
N SER A 476 -14.19 -13.26 -19.96
CA SER A 476 -14.10 -14.67 -20.31
C SER A 476 -15.20 -15.08 -21.29
N PRO A 477 -14.83 -15.70 -22.44
CA PRO A 477 -15.82 -16.18 -23.41
C PRO A 477 -16.60 -17.40 -22.91
N PHE A 478 -16.24 -17.95 -21.74
CA PHE A 478 -16.79 -19.19 -21.21
C PHE A 478 -17.94 -18.98 -20.21
N LEU A 479 -18.39 -17.73 -20.01
CA LEU A 479 -19.46 -17.40 -19.06
C LEU A 479 -20.88 -17.60 -19.60
N TRP A 480 -21.04 -18.05 -20.85
CA TRP A 480 -22.35 -18.19 -21.51
C TRP A 480 -23.34 -19.13 -20.79
N ARG A 481 -22.88 -19.97 -19.85
CA ARG A 481 -23.73 -20.85 -19.02
C ARG A 481 -24.03 -20.32 -17.64
N VAL A 482 -23.40 -19.22 -17.22
CA VAL A 482 -23.59 -18.67 -15.88
C VAL A 482 -25.01 -18.11 -15.79
N ARG A 483 -25.79 -18.70 -14.88
CA ARG A 483 -27.18 -18.34 -14.58
C ARG A 483 -27.32 -17.56 -13.28
N HIS A 484 -26.39 -17.79 -12.36
CA HIS A 484 -26.40 -17.20 -11.04
C HIS A 484 -25.10 -16.42 -10.83
N VAL A 485 -25.21 -15.12 -10.59
CA VAL A 485 -24.09 -14.29 -10.14
C VAL A 485 -24.37 -13.87 -8.72
N ARG A 486 -23.44 -14.17 -7.82
CA ARG A 486 -23.49 -13.74 -6.42
C ARG A 486 -22.27 -12.88 -6.13
N ILE A 487 -22.52 -11.68 -5.64
CA ILE A 487 -21.50 -10.73 -5.22
C ILE A 487 -21.88 -10.33 -3.81
N SER A 488 -21.07 -10.73 -2.84
CA SER A 488 -21.33 -10.43 -1.44
C SER A 488 -20.10 -9.79 -0.81
N ARG A 489 -20.31 -8.71 -0.06
CA ARG A 489 -19.22 -7.96 0.59
C ARG A 489 -18.12 -7.53 -0.39
N GLY A 490 -18.50 -7.22 -1.63
CA GLY A 490 -17.59 -6.79 -2.70
C GLY A 490 -17.94 -5.40 -3.20
N CYS A 491 -16.95 -4.72 -3.77
CA CYS A 491 -17.19 -3.46 -4.50
C CYS A 491 -17.61 -3.81 -5.94
N LEU A 492 -18.79 -3.39 -6.36
CA LEU A 492 -19.23 -3.54 -7.75
C LEU A 492 -19.42 -2.15 -8.37
N SER A 493 -18.59 -1.78 -9.35
CA SER A 493 -18.81 -0.52 -10.06
C SER A 493 -20.04 -0.61 -10.97
N LEU A 494 -20.61 0.55 -11.31
CA LEU A 494 -21.67 0.63 -12.32
C LEU A 494 -21.24 0.04 -13.67
N ALA A 495 -19.97 0.22 -14.05
CA ALA A 495 -19.45 -0.34 -15.30
C ALA A 495 -19.43 -1.87 -15.26
N ALA A 496 -19.08 -2.46 -14.12
CA ALA A 496 -19.09 -3.91 -13.95
C ALA A 496 -20.51 -4.45 -13.91
N LEU A 497 -21.42 -3.81 -13.18
CA LEU A 497 -22.83 -4.18 -13.16
C LEU A 497 -23.47 -4.10 -14.56
N ARG A 498 -23.15 -3.07 -15.37
CA ARG A 498 -23.59 -2.98 -16.76
C ARG A 498 -23.18 -4.21 -17.57
N ARG A 499 -21.93 -4.67 -17.42
CA ARG A 499 -21.44 -5.88 -18.11
C ARG A 499 -22.07 -7.16 -17.60
N VAL A 500 -22.37 -7.26 -16.30
CA VAL A 500 -23.12 -8.41 -15.75
C VAL A 500 -24.50 -8.50 -16.38
N LEU A 501 -25.18 -7.36 -16.56
CA LEU A 501 -26.51 -7.30 -17.15
C LEU A 501 -26.48 -7.43 -18.69
N ASP A 502 -25.31 -7.36 -19.33
CA ASP A 502 -25.18 -7.46 -20.79
C ASP A 502 -25.39 -8.91 -21.25
N PRO A 503 -26.42 -9.20 -22.08
CA PRO A 503 -26.68 -10.55 -22.58
C PRO A 503 -25.59 -11.05 -23.53
N ALA A 504 -24.72 -10.19 -24.06
CA ALA A 504 -23.54 -10.62 -24.82
C ALA A 504 -22.47 -11.25 -23.91
N VAL A 505 -22.42 -10.85 -22.63
CA VAL A 505 -21.46 -11.37 -21.64
C VAL A 505 -22.07 -12.54 -20.88
N LEU A 506 -23.25 -12.36 -20.29
CA LEU A 506 -23.96 -13.37 -19.50
C LEU A 506 -25.34 -13.69 -20.12
N PRO A 507 -25.40 -14.33 -21.29
CA PRO A 507 -26.65 -14.58 -22.01
C PRO A 507 -27.67 -15.40 -21.19
N ALA A 508 -27.19 -16.22 -20.26
CA ALA A 508 -28.00 -17.11 -19.44
C ALA A 508 -28.31 -16.56 -18.02
N LEU A 509 -27.95 -15.31 -17.70
CA LEU A 509 -28.17 -14.76 -16.36
C LEU A 509 -29.67 -14.70 -16.02
N THR A 510 -30.05 -15.37 -14.94
CA THR A 510 -31.42 -15.37 -14.41
C THR A 510 -31.48 -15.02 -12.93
N SER A 511 -30.34 -14.90 -12.25
CA SER A 511 -30.26 -14.70 -10.81
C SER A 511 -29.08 -13.82 -10.47
N LEU A 512 -29.35 -12.69 -9.83
CA LEU A 512 -28.34 -11.73 -9.41
C LEU A 512 -28.48 -11.49 -7.90
N ASP A 513 -27.50 -11.92 -7.12
CA ASP A 513 -27.44 -11.73 -5.67
C ASP A 513 -26.37 -10.69 -5.33
N LEU A 514 -26.79 -9.53 -4.84
CA LEU A 514 -25.95 -8.40 -4.41
C LEU A 514 -26.08 -8.15 -2.90
N ASN A 515 -26.58 -9.13 -2.13
CA ASN A 515 -26.81 -9.00 -0.70
C ASN A 515 -25.51 -8.64 0.07
N GLY A 516 -25.60 -7.66 0.97
CA GLY A 516 -24.49 -7.26 1.85
C GLY A 516 -23.29 -6.69 1.10
N SER A 517 -23.51 -6.16 -0.10
CA SER A 517 -22.48 -5.44 -0.87
C SER A 517 -22.31 -4.00 -0.37
N GLY A 518 -23.32 -3.45 0.30
CA GLY A 518 -23.26 -2.21 1.06
C GLY A 518 -23.04 -2.53 2.53
N GLY A 519 -21.82 -2.35 3.02
CA GLY A 519 -21.55 -2.70 4.42
C GLY A 519 -22.15 -1.67 5.40
N ASP A 520 -23.27 -2.00 6.01
CA ASP A 520 -23.82 -1.17 7.10
C ASP A 520 -22.96 -1.26 8.38
N ASP A 521 -22.13 -2.29 8.52
CA ASP A 521 -21.35 -2.56 9.73
C ASP A 521 -20.04 -1.74 9.83
N TRP A 522 -19.55 -1.16 8.73
CA TRP A 522 -18.26 -0.44 8.72
C TRP A 522 -18.39 1.08 8.88
N ALA A 523 -19.51 1.68 8.49
CA ALA A 523 -19.68 3.13 8.53
C ALA A 523 -19.74 3.73 9.95
N THR A 524 -20.09 2.92 10.96
CA THR A 524 -20.26 3.41 12.35
C THR A 524 -19.18 2.93 13.33
N SER A 525 -18.39 1.92 12.98
CA SER A 525 -17.44 1.26 13.90
C SER A 525 -15.99 1.29 13.45
N SER A 526 -15.71 1.72 12.21
CA SER A 526 -14.36 1.75 11.66
C SER A 526 -13.77 3.17 11.66
N PRO A 527 -12.54 3.40 12.15
CA PRO A 527 -11.94 4.74 12.24
C PRO A 527 -11.51 5.35 10.89
N TRP A 528 -12.01 4.84 9.76
CA TRP A 528 -11.61 5.20 8.41
C TRP A 528 -12.62 6.17 7.77
N GLU A 529 -12.49 7.46 8.05
CA GLU A 529 -13.17 8.53 7.31
C GLU A 529 -12.38 8.89 6.03
N SER A 530 -12.20 7.93 5.10
CA SER A 530 -11.71 8.27 3.76
C SER A 530 -12.89 8.39 2.79
N PRO A 531 -13.20 9.59 2.26
CA PRO A 531 -14.38 9.84 1.42
C PRO A 531 -14.44 8.98 0.15
N THR A 532 -13.30 8.47 -0.33
CA THR A 532 -13.19 7.65 -1.54
C THR A 532 -13.64 6.20 -1.35
N PHE A 533 -13.73 5.69 -0.12
CA PHE A 533 -14.10 4.29 0.15
C PHE A 533 -15.60 4.10 0.38
N ILE A 534 -16.36 5.19 0.53
CA ILE A 534 -17.82 5.17 0.74
C ILE A 534 -18.59 4.79 -0.55
N SER A 535 -17.90 4.71 -1.69
CA SER A 535 -18.49 4.42 -3.01
C SER A 535 -18.74 2.93 -3.30
N ALA A 536 -18.57 2.03 -2.32
CA ALA A 536 -18.67 0.58 -2.56
C ALA A 536 -20.07 -0.02 -2.33
N MET A 537 -21.02 0.76 -1.80
CA MET A 537 -22.38 0.26 -1.60
C MET A 537 -23.11 0.12 -2.93
N ILE A 538 -23.97 -0.91 -3.05
CA ILE A 538 -25.00 -0.92 -4.10
C ILE A 538 -25.94 0.23 -3.77
N GLY A 539 -25.72 1.34 -4.44
CA GLY A 539 -26.46 2.57 -4.21
C GLY A 539 -27.67 2.66 -5.12
N HIS A 540 -28.29 3.83 -5.02
CA HIS A 540 -29.38 4.26 -5.88
C HIS A 540 -29.10 4.04 -7.38
N GLU A 541 -27.92 4.42 -7.84
CA GLU A 541 -27.53 4.35 -9.25
C GLU A 541 -27.47 2.90 -9.77
N HIS A 542 -27.08 1.95 -8.91
CA HIS A 542 -27.03 0.54 -9.26
C HIS A 542 -28.43 -0.04 -9.42
N LEU A 543 -29.35 0.31 -8.51
CA LEU A 543 -30.74 -0.12 -8.62
C LEU A 543 -31.47 0.54 -9.78
N GLU A 544 -31.21 1.81 -10.03
CA GLU A 544 -31.71 2.49 -11.22
C GLU A 544 -31.23 1.79 -12.49
N LEU A 545 -29.96 1.41 -12.56
CA LEU A 545 -29.42 0.64 -13.68
C LEU A 545 -30.11 -0.72 -13.84
N ILE A 546 -30.31 -1.48 -12.75
CA ILE A 546 -30.99 -2.78 -12.81
C ILE A 546 -32.44 -2.60 -13.26
N ALA A 547 -33.16 -1.62 -12.70
CA ALA A 547 -34.57 -1.35 -13.00
C ALA A 547 -34.79 -0.76 -14.41
N SER A 548 -33.83 -0.02 -14.95
CA SER A 548 -33.91 0.59 -16.29
C SER A 548 -33.33 -0.28 -17.39
N SER A 549 -32.53 -1.30 -17.08
CA SER A 549 -31.90 -2.16 -18.08
C SER A 549 -32.92 -3.10 -18.75
N PRO A 550 -33.13 -3.03 -20.08
CA PRO A 550 -33.99 -3.96 -20.81
C PRO A 550 -33.58 -5.43 -20.66
N HIS A 551 -32.32 -5.67 -20.33
CA HIS A 551 -31.76 -7.00 -20.17
C HIS A 551 -32.14 -7.67 -18.84
N SER A 552 -32.62 -6.89 -17.86
CA SER A 552 -33.12 -7.40 -16.58
C SER A 552 -34.41 -8.22 -16.70
N GLN A 553 -35.05 -8.25 -17.88
CA GLN A 553 -36.30 -9.02 -18.13
C GLN A 553 -36.13 -10.52 -17.92
N ARG A 554 -34.89 -11.01 -17.95
CA ARG A 554 -34.54 -12.41 -17.73
C ARG A 554 -34.31 -12.75 -16.25
N LEU A 555 -34.13 -11.76 -15.39
CA LEU A 555 -33.90 -11.98 -13.97
C LEU A 555 -35.16 -12.55 -13.33
N ARG A 556 -35.04 -13.73 -12.72
CA ARG A 556 -36.03 -14.39 -11.87
C ARG A 556 -35.77 -14.14 -10.40
N TYR A 557 -34.50 -13.92 -10.03
CA TYR A 557 -34.08 -13.62 -8.67
C TYR A 557 -33.21 -12.36 -8.62
N LEU A 558 -33.50 -11.48 -7.66
CA LEU A 558 -32.69 -10.31 -7.33
C LEU A 558 -32.51 -10.23 -5.81
N GLY A 559 -31.26 -10.34 -5.34
CA GLY A 559 -30.91 -10.12 -3.95
C GLY A 559 -30.28 -8.75 -3.77
N VAL A 560 -30.85 -7.92 -2.91
CA VAL A 560 -30.33 -6.58 -2.57
C VAL A 560 -30.40 -6.28 -1.08
N ALA A 561 -30.65 -7.27 -0.23
CA ALA A 561 -30.68 -7.13 1.22
C ALA A 561 -29.36 -6.54 1.77
N TYR A 562 -29.46 -5.79 2.87
CA TYR A 562 -28.32 -5.17 3.56
C TYR A 562 -27.50 -4.24 2.65
N ASN A 563 -28.16 -3.29 1.99
CA ASN A 563 -27.51 -2.26 1.17
C ASN A 563 -27.98 -0.83 1.51
N GLY A 564 -28.76 -0.62 2.59
CA GLY A 564 -29.20 0.72 3.02
C GLY A 564 -29.89 1.53 1.93
N LEU A 565 -30.80 0.91 1.17
CA LEU A 565 -31.42 1.51 -0.01
C LEU A 565 -32.52 2.51 0.35
N PRO A 566 -32.64 3.65 -0.33
CA PRO A 566 -33.80 4.54 -0.19
C PRO A 566 -35.15 3.87 -0.52
N LEU A 567 -36.22 4.27 0.16
CA LEU A 567 -37.59 3.82 -0.13
C LEU A 567 -38.02 4.04 -1.60
N ALA A 568 -37.52 5.09 -2.25
CA ALA A 568 -37.80 5.36 -3.66
C ALA A 568 -37.32 4.23 -4.59
N ASP A 569 -36.29 3.48 -4.19
CA ASP A 569 -35.75 2.38 -4.98
C ASP A 569 -36.66 1.14 -4.95
N ALA A 570 -37.40 0.93 -3.86
CA ALA A 570 -38.45 -0.09 -3.80
C ALA A 570 -39.53 0.18 -4.86
N ALA A 571 -39.95 1.44 -5.01
CA ALA A 571 -40.92 1.83 -6.03
C ALA A 571 -40.37 1.61 -7.44
N ARG A 572 -39.10 1.93 -7.71
CA ARG A 572 -38.46 1.65 -9.01
C ARG A 572 -38.47 0.16 -9.36
N ILE A 573 -38.17 -0.72 -8.42
CA ILE A 573 -38.22 -2.18 -8.66
C ILE A 573 -39.67 -2.61 -8.97
N LEU A 574 -40.64 -2.09 -8.22
CA LEU A 574 -42.06 -2.39 -8.41
C LEU A 574 -42.64 -1.88 -9.72
N ASP A 575 -42.16 -0.74 -10.20
CA ASP A 575 -42.73 -0.07 -11.37
C ASP A 575 -41.89 -0.32 -12.64
N SER A 576 -40.75 -1.02 -12.52
CA SER A 576 -39.89 -1.36 -13.65
C SER A 576 -40.58 -2.31 -14.64
N PRO A 577 -40.75 -1.91 -15.92
CA PRO A 577 -41.24 -2.81 -16.97
C PRO A 577 -40.19 -3.86 -17.36
N HIS A 578 -38.93 -3.63 -17.01
CA HIS A 578 -37.83 -4.52 -17.32
C HIS A 578 -37.59 -5.59 -16.24
N LEU A 579 -38.23 -5.48 -15.07
CA LEU A 579 -38.24 -6.55 -14.06
C LEU A 579 -39.56 -7.33 -14.07
N CYS A 580 -40.29 -7.32 -15.19
CA CYS A 580 -41.55 -8.06 -15.33
C CYS A 580 -41.37 -9.59 -15.15
N GLY A 581 -40.16 -10.10 -15.39
CA GLY A 581 -39.81 -11.49 -15.19
C GLY A 581 -39.36 -11.86 -13.77
N LEU A 582 -39.23 -10.88 -12.86
CA LEU A 582 -38.72 -11.12 -11.52
C LEU A 582 -39.76 -11.87 -10.67
N GLU A 583 -39.38 -13.05 -10.18
CA GLU A 583 -40.23 -13.94 -9.39
C GLU A 583 -39.93 -13.82 -7.89
N ARG A 584 -38.67 -13.57 -7.52
CA ARG A 584 -38.21 -13.44 -6.14
C ARG A 584 -37.31 -12.22 -5.96
N LEU A 585 -37.67 -11.40 -4.99
CA LEU A 585 -36.83 -10.30 -4.49
C LEU A 585 -36.39 -10.64 -3.06
N ASP A 586 -35.08 -10.73 -2.84
CA ASP A 586 -34.53 -10.86 -1.49
C ASP A 586 -34.13 -9.46 -0.99
N ALA A 587 -34.96 -8.91 -0.11
CA ALA A 587 -34.76 -7.65 0.57
C ALA A 587 -35.23 -7.79 2.02
N VAL A 588 -34.46 -7.29 2.97
CA VAL A 588 -34.88 -7.27 4.38
C VAL A 588 -35.70 -6.02 4.71
N PRO A 589 -36.60 -6.03 5.70
CA PRO A 589 -37.39 -4.85 6.06
C PRO A 589 -36.54 -3.61 6.37
N GLY A 590 -35.34 -3.82 6.95
CA GLY A 590 -34.33 -2.80 7.23
C GLY A 590 -33.65 -2.20 6.00
N ASN A 591 -33.81 -2.82 4.84
CA ASN A 591 -33.08 -2.49 3.63
C ASN A 591 -33.59 -1.21 2.96
N PHE A 592 -34.85 -0.85 3.18
CA PHE A 592 -35.45 0.36 2.63
C PHE A 592 -35.55 1.43 3.71
N GLU A 593 -34.57 2.33 3.74
CA GLU A 593 -34.57 3.47 4.65
C GLU A 593 -35.57 4.53 4.18
N ALA A 594 -36.37 4.99 5.14
CA ALA A 594 -37.19 6.16 4.97
C ALA A 594 -36.25 7.36 4.85
N GLY A 595 -36.25 8.05 3.71
CA GLY A 595 -35.53 9.31 3.58
C GLY A 595 -35.96 10.32 4.66
N PRO A 596 -35.13 11.33 4.97
CA PRO A 596 -35.50 12.35 5.96
C PRO A 596 -36.81 13.03 5.56
N GLY A 597 -37.89 12.73 6.30
CA GLY A 597 -39.24 13.27 6.07
C GLY A 597 -40.28 12.27 5.55
N THR A 598 -39.90 11.06 5.11
CA THR A 598 -40.88 10.02 4.75
C THR A 598 -41.37 9.31 6.02
N GLY A 599 -42.68 9.36 6.27
CA GLY A 599 -43.28 8.77 7.47
C GLY A 599 -43.25 7.23 7.46
N GLY A 600 -43.29 6.60 8.64
CA GLY A 600 -43.30 5.13 8.77
C GLY A 600 -44.41 4.42 7.97
N ASN A 601 -45.50 5.14 7.67
CA ASN A 601 -46.61 4.64 6.86
C ASN A 601 -46.23 4.38 5.39
N GLU A 602 -45.37 5.20 4.78
CA GLU A 602 -44.94 5.03 3.38
C GLU A 602 -44.05 3.80 3.24
N ARG A 603 -43.17 3.58 4.21
CA ARG A 603 -42.33 2.37 4.28
C ARG A 603 -43.19 1.11 4.40
N ALA A 604 -44.15 1.11 5.33
CA ALA A 604 -45.07 -0.03 5.49
C ALA A 604 -45.87 -0.30 4.20
N ALA A 605 -46.34 0.75 3.52
CA ALA A 605 -47.06 0.62 2.26
C ALA A 605 -46.20 0.05 1.12
N ALA A 606 -44.95 0.50 1.00
CA ALA A 606 -44.02 -0.03 -0.02
C ALA A 606 -43.66 -1.49 0.25
N VAL A 607 -43.37 -1.84 1.51
CA VAL A 607 -43.11 -3.23 1.92
C VAL A 607 -44.33 -4.10 1.64
N ALA A 608 -45.54 -3.63 1.95
CA ALA A 608 -46.77 -4.36 1.63
C ALA A 608 -46.97 -4.53 0.10
N ARG A 609 -46.61 -3.54 -0.72
CA ARG A 609 -46.64 -3.67 -2.19
C ARG A 609 -45.63 -4.70 -2.69
N LEU A 610 -44.40 -4.68 -2.18
CA LEU A 610 -43.37 -5.66 -2.49
C LEU A 610 -43.82 -7.07 -2.10
N ALA A 611 -44.33 -7.23 -0.88
CA ALA A 611 -44.80 -8.52 -0.37
C ALA A 611 -45.97 -9.08 -1.20
N ARG A 612 -46.91 -8.22 -1.62
CA ARG A 612 -47.99 -8.63 -2.52
C ARG A 612 -47.49 -9.09 -3.89
N ARG A 613 -46.40 -8.51 -4.40
CA ARG A 613 -45.86 -8.85 -5.72
C ARG A 613 -44.94 -10.09 -5.69
N PHE A 614 -44.08 -10.19 -4.68
CA PHE A 614 -42.99 -11.17 -4.65
C PHE A 614 -43.14 -12.25 -3.56
N GLY A 615 -44.17 -12.17 -2.72
CA GLY A 615 -44.32 -13.02 -1.52
C GLY A 615 -43.68 -12.40 -0.27
N GLU A 616 -43.84 -13.06 0.87
CA GLU A 616 -43.29 -12.62 2.17
C GLU A 616 -41.75 -12.55 2.21
#